data_AF-A0AAW4RP92-F1
#
_entry.id   AF-A0AAW4RP92-F1
#
_cell.length_a   1.000
_cell.length_b   1.000
_cell.length_c   1.000
_cell.angle_alpha   90.00
_cell.angle_beta   90.00
_cell.angle_gamma   90.00
#
_symmetry.space_group_name_H-M   'P 1'
#
loop_
_entity.id
_entity.type
_entity.pdbx_description
1 polymer ?
#
loop_
_entity_poly.entity_id
_entity_poly.type
_entity_poly.pdbx_seq_one_letter_code
_entity_poly.pdbx_strand_id
1 'polypeptide(L)'
;MSRVDIRSFDAEPYREFEGVMLEYARAQGWEFSFQGQPLPLASVFNNATFGPALLVAAQAELTLRKINVDLGLAVENDDAAMFGRRVEFDAGRSNLLTQMWRLTQTAYQVDMLPREQNRIVLDLVPAALEPLDIPALQAGH
;
A
#
# COMPACT_ATOMS: atom_id res chain seq x y z
N MET A 1 17.99 -26.35 22.75
CA MET A 1 17.65 -25.02 22.19
C MET A 1 18.19 -24.98 20.76
N SER A 2 17.32 -25.08 19.77
CA SER A 2 17.74 -25.02 18.36
C SER A 2 18.16 -23.59 18.05
N ARG A 3 19.37 -23.39 17.53
CA ARG A 3 19.80 -22.09 17.00
C ARG A 3 18.85 -21.74 15.86
N VAL A 4 18.08 -20.67 16.04
CA VAL A 4 17.36 -20.03 14.93
C VAL A 4 18.43 -19.52 14.00
N ASP A 5 18.52 -20.15 12.83
CA ASP A 5 19.38 -19.72 11.74
C ASP A 5 18.71 -18.48 11.13
N ILE A 6 19.03 -17.30 11.68
CA ILE A 6 18.56 -16.02 11.16
C ILE A 6 19.34 -15.78 9.88
N ARG A 7 18.86 -16.39 8.79
CA ARG A 7 19.31 -16.07 7.44
C ARG A 7 19.16 -14.57 7.26
N SER A 8 20.17 -13.96 6.63
CA SER A 8 20.19 -12.56 6.23
C SER A 8 18.79 -12.07 5.83
N PHE A 9 18.34 -10.96 6.43
CA PHE A 9 17.08 -10.26 6.12
C PHE A 9 17.17 -9.56 4.74
N ASP A 10 17.65 -10.26 3.72
CA ASP A 10 17.75 -9.77 2.33
C ASP A 10 16.45 -10.02 1.56
N ALA A 11 15.30 -10.09 2.25
CA ALA A 11 14.03 -10.10 1.55
C ALA A 11 13.83 -8.71 0.91
N GLU A 12 13.42 -8.68 -0.35
CA GLU A 12 13.01 -7.43 -1.00
C GLU A 12 12.00 -6.73 -0.08
N PRO A 13 12.26 -5.48 0.39
CA PRO A 13 11.46 -4.85 1.45
C PRO A 13 9.94 -4.82 1.18
N TYR A 14 9.55 -4.84 -0.09
CA TYR A 14 8.15 -4.96 -0.50
C TYR A 14 7.54 -6.33 -0.18
N ARG A 15 8.27 -7.42 -0.41
CA ARG A 15 7.77 -8.79 -0.14
C ARG A 15 7.47 -9.02 1.33
N GLU A 16 8.24 -8.39 2.22
CA GLU A 16 7.97 -8.43 3.66
C GLU A 16 6.65 -7.74 3.99
N PHE A 17 6.44 -6.54 3.45
CA PHE A 17 5.17 -5.82 3.57
C PHE A 17 4.00 -6.66 3.02
N GLU A 18 4.12 -7.18 1.80
CA GLU A 18 3.10 -8.01 1.17
C GLU A 18 2.77 -9.24 2.03
N GLY A 19 3.79 -9.98 2.48
CA GLY A 19 3.63 -11.17 3.31
C GLY A 19 2.89 -10.87 4.61
N VAL A 20 3.28 -9.81 5.32
CA VAL A 20 2.62 -9.42 6.59
C VAL A 20 1.19 -8.97 6.35
N MET A 21 0.92 -8.17 5.31
CA MET A 21 -0.43 -7.71 4.98
C MET A 21 -1.36 -8.87 4.59
N LEU A 22 -0.84 -9.86 3.86
CA LEU A 22 -1.59 -11.07 3.51
C LEU A 22 -1.99 -11.87 4.76
N GLU A 23 -1.05 -12.11 5.69
CA GLU A 23 -1.37 -12.81 6.94
C GLU A 23 -2.35 -12.02 7.81
N TYR A 24 -2.17 -10.69 7.88
CA TYR A 24 -3.10 -9.83 8.60
C TYR A 24 -4.52 -9.90 8.02
N ALA A 25 -4.66 -9.78 6.70
CA ALA A 25 -5.96 -9.86 6.03
C ALA A 25 -6.63 -11.22 6.21
N ARG A 26 -5.87 -12.33 6.20
CA ARG A 26 -6.40 -13.66 6.53
C ARG A 26 -6.92 -13.72 7.96
N ALA A 27 -6.16 -13.19 8.92
CA ALA A 27 -6.58 -13.16 10.32
C ALA A 27 -7.85 -12.33 10.54
N GLN A 28 -8.05 -11.26 9.76
CA GLN A 28 -9.27 -10.45 9.78
C GLN A 28 -10.44 -11.07 8.99
N GLY A 29 -10.23 -12.15 8.25
CA GLY A 29 -11.24 -12.73 7.37
C GLY A 29 -11.66 -11.77 6.25
N TRP A 30 -10.74 -10.94 5.76
CA TRP A 30 -11.03 -9.99 4.69
C TRP A 30 -11.22 -10.69 3.35
N GLU A 31 -12.32 -10.37 2.70
CA GLU A 31 -12.60 -10.70 1.30
C GLU A 31 -12.69 -9.41 0.49
N PHE A 32 -12.33 -9.48 -0.80
CA PHE A 32 -12.20 -8.31 -1.65
C PHE A 32 -12.99 -8.46 -2.95
N SER A 33 -13.41 -7.32 -3.49
CA SER A 33 -13.95 -7.24 -4.85
C SER A 33 -13.48 -5.99 -5.57
N PHE A 34 -13.43 -6.09 -6.90
CA PHE A 34 -13.19 -4.97 -7.79
C PHE A 34 -14.11 -5.07 -9.01
N GLN A 35 -14.78 -3.98 -9.35
CA GLN A 35 -15.78 -3.92 -10.43
C GLN A 35 -16.87 -5.00 -10.27
N GLY A 36 -17.31 -5.22 -9.03
CA GLY A 36 -18.29 -6.24 -8.66
C GLY A 36 -17.80 -7.70 -8.72
N GLN A 37 -16.55 -7.95 -9.11
CA GLN A 37 -15.97 -9.29 -9.17
C GLN A 37 -15.14 -9.61 -7.93
N PRO A 38 -15.24 -10.83 -7.35
CA PRO A 38 -14.40 -11.24 -6.24
C PRO A 38 -12.93 -11.32 -6.66
N LEU A 39 -12.03 -10.95 -5.76
CA LEU A 39 -10.59 -10.98 -5.98
C LEU A 39 -9.89 -12.03 -5.08
N PRO A 40 -8.85 -12.71 -5.59
CA PRO A 40 -7.98 -13.50 -4.73
C PRO A 40 -7.18 -12.58 -3.81
N LEU A 41 -7.02 -12.96 -2.54
CA LEU A 41 -6.30 -12.15 -1.56
C LEU A 41 -4.87 -11.78 -2.00
N ALA A 42 -4.18 -12.72 -2.67
CA ALA A 42 -2.82 -12.52 -3.21
C ALA A 42 -2.74 -11.41 -4.26
N SER A 43 -3.86 -11.02 -4.89
CA SER A 43 -3.89 -9.91 -5.85
C SER A 43 -4.11 -8.55 -5.21
N VAL A 44 -4.18 -8.42 -3.88
CA VAL A 44 -4.50 -7.14 -3.24
C VAL A 44 -3.24 -6.39 -2.81
N PHE A 45 -2.28 -7.08 -2.18
CA PHE A 45 -1.10 -6.43 -1.58
C PHE A 45 0.18 -6.58 -2.38
N ASN A 46 0.14 -7.24 -3.55
CA ASN A 46 1.33 -7.39 -4.39
C ASN A 46 1.66 -6.10 -5.15
N ASN A 47 2.91 -6.01 -5.60
CA ASN A 47 3.45 -4.80 -6.23
C ASN A 47 2.95 -4.54 -7.66
N ALA A 48 2.22 -5.49 -8.27
CA ALA A 48 1.75 -5.41 -9.64
C ALA A 48 0.27 -4.98 -9.76
N THR A 49 -0.44 -4.84 -8.63
CA THR A 49 -1.90 -4.64 -8.61
C THR A 49 -2.29 -3.50 -7.67
N PHE A 50 -3.05 -3.76 -6.60
CA PHE A 50 -3.58 -2.70 -5.71
C PHE A 50 -2.59 -2.24 -4.65
N GLY A 51 -1.53 -3.02 -4.37
CA GLY A 51 -0.54 -2.72 -3.33
C GLY A 51 0.09 -1.32 -3.47
N PRO A 52 0.60 -0.93 -4.66
CA PRO A 52 1.09 0.42 -4.92
C PRO A 52 0.08 1.52 -4.59
N ALA A 53 -1.16 1.38 -5.06
CA ALA A 53 -2.22 2.36 -4.86
C ALA A 53 -2.61 2.49 -3.38
N LEU A 54 -2.70 1.37 -2.66
CA LEU A 54 -2.96 1.35 -1.21
C LEU A 54 -1.86 2.04 -0.40
N LEU A 55 -0.60 1.87 -0.79
CA LEU A 55 0.54 2.55 -0.16
C LEU A 55 0.53 4.05 -0.43
N VAL A 56 0.21 4.46 -1.66
CA VAL A 56 0.08 5.89 -2.01
C VAL A 56 -1.10 6.53 -1.28
N ALA A 57 -2.25 5.84 -1.20
CA ALA A 57 -3.40 6.28 -0.41
C ALA A 57 -3.04 6.43 1.09
N ALA A 58 -2.27 5.48 1.63
CA ALA A 58 -1.77 5.56 3.00
C ALA A 58 -0.89 6.81 3.22
N GLN A 59 0.04 7.12 2.30
CA GLN A 59 0.85 8.34 2.37
C GLN A 59 -0.01 9.61 2.26
N ALA A 60 -0.98 9.63 1.34
CA ALA A 60 -1.86 10.76 1.12
C ALA A 60 -2.69 11.06 2.38
N GLU A 61 -3.22 10.04 3.06
CA GLU A 61 -3.98 10.21 4.30
C GLU A 61 -3.11 10.75 5.45
N LEU A 62 -1.88 10.25 5.60
CA LEU A 62 -0.94 10.78 6.61
C LEU A 62 -0.66 12.28 6.37
N THR A 63 -0.43 12.64 5.11
CA THR A 63 -0.24 14.03 4.69
C THR A 63 -1.47 14.89 4.98
N LEU A 64 -2.68 14.41 4.63
CA LEU A 64 -3.94 15.12 4.88
C LEU A 64 -4.16 15.38 6.37
N ARG A 65 -3.79 14.41 7.22
CA ARG A 65 -3.86 14.53 8.69
C ARG A 65 -2.72 15.33 9.31
N LYS A 66 -1.80 15.85 8.49
CA LYS A 66 -0.60 16.60 8.92
C LYS A 66 0.30 15.76 9.85
N ILE A 67 0.32 14.44 9.67
CA ILE A 67 1.22 13.53 10.37
C ILE A 67 2.52 13.51 9.58
N ASN A 68 3.60 14.04 10.15
CA ASN A 68 4.90 14.19 9.49
C ASN A 68 5.67 12.85 9.44
N VAL A 69 5.21 11.94 8.59
CA VAL A 69 5.82 10.64 8.33
C VAL A 69 5.94 10.45 6.82
N ASP A 70 7.17 10.21 6.36
CA ASP A 70 7.44 9.74 5.01
C ASP A 70 7.45 8.21 5.00
N LEU A 71 6.57 7.61 4.22
CA LEU A 71 6.50 6.16 3.98
C LEU A 71 7.63 5.67 3.08
N GLY A 72 8.56 6.52 2.62
CA GLY A 72 9.74 6.13 1.85
C GLY A 72 9.37 5.43 0.54
N LEU A 73 8.31 5.89 -0.12
CA LEU A 73 7.81 5.32 -1.37
C LEU A 73 8.54 5.97 -2.55
N ALA A 74 8.98 5.16 -3.50
CA ALA A 74 9.39 5.59 -4.83
C ALA A 74 8.38 5.03 -5.84
N VAL A 75 7.60 5.91 -6.46
CA VAL A 75 6.58 5.53 -7.45
C VAL A 75 7.21 5.60 -8.83
N GLU A 76 7.14 4.51 -9.59
CA GLU A 76 7.70 4.42 -10.93
C GLU A 76 6.63 4.03 -11.94
N ASN A 77 6.85 4.38 -13.22
CA ASN A 77 6.05 3.82 -14.30
C ASN A 77 6.41 2.34 -14.50
N ASP A 78 5.40 1.50 -14.67
CA ASP A 78 5.57 0.09 -15.04
C ASP A 78 4.38 -0.38 -15.89
N ASP A 79 4.61 -0.57 -17.19
CA ASP A 79 3.59 -1.00 -18.15
C ASP A 79 3.08 -2.43 -17.90
N ALA A 80 3.82 -3.24 -17.12
CA ALA A 80 3.38 -4.58 -16.73
C ALA A 80 2.46 -4.56 -15.50
N ALA A 81 2.42 -3.47 -14.76
CA ALA A 81 1.55 -3.32 -13.60
C ALA A 81 0.12 -2.99 -14.03
N MET A 82 -0.87 -3.49 -13.29
CA MET A 82 -2.31 -3.35 -13.58
C MET A 82 -2.75 -1.88 -13.75
N PHE A 83 -2.11 -0.96 -13.04
CA PHE A 83 -2.41 0.48 -13.07
C PHE A 83 -1.23 1.32 -13.59
N GLY A 84 -0.32 0.74 -14.36
CA GLY A 84 0.82 1.45 -14.98
C GLY A 84 1.86 1.96 -13.98
N ARG A 85 1.79 1.56 -12.72
CA ARG A 85 2.63 2.04 -11.61
C ARG A 85 3.09 0.90 -10.73
N ARG A 86 4.33 0.99 -10.29
CA ARG A 86 4.90 0.18 -9.21
C ARG A 86 5.43 1.06 -8.09
N VAL A 87 5.57 0.48 -6.90
CA VAL A 87 6.19 1.15 -5.76
C VAL A 87 7.41 0.37 -5.32
N GLU A 88 8.53 1.08 -5.19
CA GLU A 88 9.72 0.58 -4.51
C GLU A 88 9.86 1.29 -3.15
N PHE A 89 10.49 0.61 -2.20
CA PHE A 89 10.79 1.19 -0.89
C PHE A 89 12.22 1.71 -0.91
N ASP A 90 12.36 3.03 -0.81
CA ASP A 90 13.65 3.70 -0.77
C ASP A 90 14.39 3.32 0.51
N ALA A 91 15.53 2.64 0.36
CA ALA A 91 16.33 2.15 1.49
C ALA A 91 16.87 3.29 2.37
N GLY A 92 17.19 4.47 1.80
CA GLY A 92 17.66 5.63 2.55
C GLY A 92 16.57 6.30 3.39
N ARG A 93 15.30 6.06 3.04
CA ARG A 93 14.11 6.58 3.74
C ARG A 93 13.34 5.50 4.52
N SER A 94 13.81 4.26 4.47
CA SER A 94 13.18 3.11 5.13
C SER A 94 13.87 2.78 6.45
N ASN A 95 13.16 2.95 7.55
CA ASN A 95 13.53 2.44 8.87
C ASN A 95 12.36 1.68 9.50
N LEU A 96 12.56 1.09 10.68
CA LEU A 96 11.52 0.31 11.37
C LEU A 96 10.22 1.11 11.57
N LEU A 97 10.30 2.39 11.95
CA LEU A 97 9.13 3.22 12.14
C LEU A 97 8.37 3.43 10.83
N THR A 98 9.10 3.69 9.72
CA THR A 98 8.52 3.76 8.38
C THR A 98 7.80 2.46 7.99
N GLN A 99 8.40 1.31 8.25
CA GLN A 99 7.80 0.00 7.96
C GLN A 99 6.54 -0.23 8.79
N MET A 100 6.56 0.09 10.09
CA MET A 100 5.38 0.01 10.94
C MET A 100 4.26 0.90 10.41
N TRP A 101 4.56 2.13 9.99
CA TRP A 101 3.57 3.03 9.41
C TRP A 101 2.99 2.54 8.09
N ARG A 102 3.79 1.91 7.22
CA ARG A 102 3.26 1.28 5.99
C ARG A 102 2.22 0.22 6.34
N LEU A 103 2.54 -0.68 7.26
CA LEU A 103 1.65 -1.76 7.68
C LEU A 103 0.37 -1.20 8.33
N THR A 104 0.50 -0.35 9.34
CA THR A 104 -0.64 0.14 10.11
C THR A 104 -1.54 1.04 9.29
N GLN A 105 -0.97 1.97 8.52
CA GLN A 105 -1.75 2.90 7.75
C GLN A 105 -2.42 2.23 6.56
N THR A 106 -1.74 1.31 5.86
CA THR A 106 -2.39 0.54 4.80
C THR A 106 -3.51 -0.33 5.37
N ALA A 107 -3.29 -1.03 6.49
CA ALA A 107 -4.35 -1.82 7.13
C ALA A 107 -5.55 -0.94 7.53
N TYR A 108 -5.30 0.24 8.11
CA TYR A 108 -6.34 1.20 8.46
C TYR A 108 -7.12 1.67 7.22
N GLN A 109 -6.42 2.01 6.13
CA GLN A 109 -7.08 2.41 4.87
C GLN A 109 -7.99 1.30 4.34
N VAL A 110 -7.49 0.06 4.30
CA VAL A 110 -8.26 -1.08 3.81
C VAL A 110 -9.51 -1.33 4.65
N ASP A 111 -9.41 -1.24 5.98
CA ASP A 111 -10.55 -1.47 6.87
C ASP A 111 -11.64 -0.40 6.74
N MET A 112 -11.25 0.81 6.35
CA MET A 112 -12.15 1.96 6.16
C MET A 112 -12.83 1.98 4.77
N LEU A 113 -12.43 1.09 3.85
CA LEU A 113 -13.04 1.00 2.53
C LEU A 113 -14.50 0.52 2.61
N PRO A 114 -15.36 0.92 1.65
CA PRO A 114 -16.73 0.47 1.60
C PRO A 114 -16.83 -1.05 1.43
N ARG A 115 -17.92 -1.63 1.92
CA ARG A 115 -18.20 -3.05 1.82
C ARG A 115 -19.49 -3.33 1.07
N GLU A 116 -19.46 -4.30 0.18
CA GLU A 116 -20.62 -4.82 -0.53
C GLU A 116 -20.66 -6.34 -0.39
N GLN A 117 -21.82 -6.90 -0.01
CA GLN A 117 -21.97 -8.34 0.24
C GLN A 117 -20.87 -8.91 1.16
N ASN A 118 -20.49 -8.12 2.18
CA ASN A 118 -19.41 -8.40 3.14
C ASN A 118 -17.97 -8.39 2.58
N ARG A 119 -17.76 -8.01 1.32
CA ARG A 119 -16.43 -7.83 0.70
C ARG A 119 -16.00 -6.38 0.69
N ILE A 120 -14.73 -6.12 0.95
CA ILE A 120 -14.11 -4.81 0.81
C ILE A 120 -13.99 -4.46 -0.68
N VAL A 121 -14.53 -3.30 -1.07
CA VAL A 121 -14.57 -2.85 -2.47
C VAL A 121 -13.35 -1.98 -2.77
N LEU A 122 -12.57 -2.36 -3.78
CA LEU A 122 -11.32 -1.69 -4.16
C LEU A 122 -11.48 -0.66 -5.30
N ASP A 123 -12.71 -0.38 -5.73
CA ASP A 123 -12.98 0.40 -6.96
C ASP A 123 -12.41 1.82 -6.94
N LEU A 124 -12.30 2.43 -5.76
CA LEU A 124 -11.76 3.79 -5.58
C LEU A 124 -10.24 3.81 -5.35
N VAL A 125 -9.63 2.66 -5.07
CA VAL A 125 -8.21 2.56 -4.72
C VAL A 125 -7.30 3.06 -5.86
N PRO A 126 -7.54 2.74 -7.15
CA PRO A 126 -6.66 3.19 -8.24
C PRO A 126 -6.54 4.71 -8.37
N ALA A 127 -7.55 5.47 -7.94
CA ALA A 127 -7.53 6.93 -8.00
C ALA A 127 -6.39 7.55 -7.16
N ALA A 128 -5.86 6.82 -6.17
CA ALA A 128 -4.70 7.26 -5.40
C ALA A 128 -3.41 7.37 -6.23
N LEU A 129 -3.34 6.69 -7.39
CA LEU A 129 -2.20 6.75 -8.31
C LEU A 129 -2.32 7.86 -9.36
N GLU A 130 -3.47 8.54 -9.43
CA GLU A 130 -3.65 9.67 -10.33
C GLU A 130 -2.84 10.86 -9.82
N PRO A 131 -2.20 11.65 -10.71
CA PRO A 131 -1.57 12.89 -10.29
C PRO A 131 -2.62 13.78 -9.62
N LEU A 132 -2.36 14.19 -8.38
CA LEU A 132 -3.15 15.27 -7.79
C LEU A 132 -2.86 16.53 -8.63
N ASP A 133 -3.84 16.97 -9.42
CA ASP A 133 -3.86 18.33 -9.97
C ASP A 133 -3.96 19.30 -8.78
N ILE A 134 -2.83 19.58 -8.15
CA ILE A 134 -2.72 20.68 -7.20
C ILE A 134 -2.66 21.93 -8.09
N PRO A 135 -3.70 22.79 -8.14
CA PRO A 135 -3.56 24.04 -8.84
C PRO A 135 -2.34 24.75 -8.26
N ALA A 136 -1.37 25.04 -9.13
CA ALA A 136 -0.19 25.78 -8.76
C ALA A 136 -0.67 27.03 -8.00
N LEU A 137 -0.27 27.15 -6.73
CA LEU A 137 -0.36 28.41 -6.01
C LEU A 137 0.27 29.44 -6.94
N GLN A 138 -0.57 30.26 -7.59
CA GLN A 138 -0.10 31.37 -8.38
C GLN A 138 0.72 32.22 -7.42
N ALA A 139 2.04 32.16 -7.57
CA ALA A 139 2.94 33.08 -6.92
C ALA A 139 2.51 34.47 -7.40
N GLY A 140 1.90 35.22 -6.49
CA GLY A 140 1.52 36.60 -6.73
C GLY A 140 2.73 37.39 -7.17
N HIS A 141 2.54 38.15 -8.25
CA HIS A 141 3.31 39.34 -8.56
C HIS A 141 2.43 40.55 -8.27
#